data_AF-A0A938MF28-F1
#
_entry.id   AF-A0A938MF28-F1
#
_cell.length_a   1.000
_cell.length_b   1.000
_cell.length_c   1.000
_cell.angle_alpha   90.00
_cell.angle_beta   90.00
_cell.angle_gamma   90.00
#
_symmetry.space_group_name_H-M   'P 1'
#
loop_
_entity.id
_entity.type
_entity.pdbx_description
1 polymer ?
#
loop_
_entity_poly.entity_id
_entity_poly.type
_entity_poly.pdbx_seq_one_letter_code
_entity_poly.pdbx_strand_id
1 'polypeptide(L)'
;QRCVAYQKAADLSAVPGTAQAGVSAELRSALDVEKKLDELYQTYGRLFVARNEAGLGEFDRAAASLAEQATLARRRVAERFSALRSEAKQAAGDWPALPEPSPKPLALAPNGQPNQILIGTRSPFTHFGLEEPLTINKLHSLSMLYDMPDQKEPGKYAPKVTFDLWQKLKDAGATHASIATAFALHDKQMAPAWFLEKLRDDPDLLMASADGAKLKPPDKYAASLNIWRPEVRQMTADLVAGVAGAFRDQPQFPFYVTSAENIGPYFACEVGVRSTGYNPSALPDFHAWLKGRYKDISDLNRQWKATYARFEDIQPPQDLCLAGEWKRPHPLGYEFQSWREDRHVAWLKLIYDAFKKADPAKPVLADHSGVLRSVDGSRLFDTCDILSVHMRSPHFMLASIYTYSMNRFARKQLGQYECFWGCQEDLPRIAEEKAQRCAMMKYLYRLTIWGRHLQIWWYAYTSADYLLSYNGNWFNPVYDLTTLRYCAAALPVGKAKVKRLEDVFLNSS
;
A
#
# COMPACT_ATOMS: atom_id res chain seq x y z
N GLN A 1 -1.84 -39.37 2.71
CA GLN A 1 -3.00 -40.10 2.14
C GLN A 1 -4.15 -39.19 1.68
N ARG A 2 -4.38 -38.00 2.24
CA ARG A 2 -5.41 -37.05 1.74
C ARG A 2 -5.08 -36.31 0.42
N CYS A 3 -3.81 -36.23 0.00
CA CYS A 3 -3.42 -35.63 -1.30
C CYS A 3 -3.72 -36.51 -2.53
N VAL A 4 -3.92 -37.83 -2.37
CA VAL A 4 -4.17 -38.75 -3.50
C VAL A 4 -5.65 -38.71 -3.93
N ALA A 5 -6.56 -38.22 -3.07
CA ALA A 5 -7.98 -38.07 -3.39
C ALA A 5 -8.26 -36.92 -4.37
N TYR A 6 -7.45 -35.86 -4.36
CA TYR A 6 -7.62 -34.71 -5.27
C TYR A 6 -7.18 -35.01 -6.71
N GLN A 7 -6.22 -35.91 -6.92
CA GLN A 7 -5.80 -36.31 -8.26
C GLN A 7 -6.80 -37.22 -8.97
N LYS A 8 -7.64 -37.97 -8.24
CA LYS A 8 -8.75 -38.74 -8.83
C LYS A 8 -9.95 -37.88 -9.27
N ALA A 9 -10.07 -36.65 -8.76
CA ALA A 9 -11.11 -35.70 -9.19
C ALA A 9 -10.69 -34.82 -10.39
N ALA A 10 -9.41 -34.88 -10.80
CA ALA A 10 -8.85 -34.06 -11.88
C ALA A 10 -8.79 -34.77 -13.24
N ASP A 11 -9.26 -36.02 -13.34
CA ASP A 11 -9.39 -36.71 -14.62
C ASP A 11 -10.66 -36.25 -15.36
N LEU A 12 -10.62 -35.00 -15.85
CA LEU A 12 -11.67 -34.39 -16.66
C LEU A 12 -11.78 -35.02 -18.06
N SER A 13 -10.95 -36.01 -18.40
CA SER A 13 -10.99 -36.72 -19.68
C SER A 13 -12.17 -37.72 -19.78
N ALA A 14 -12.77 -38.08 -18.65
CA ALA A 14 -13.91 -39.00 -18.58
C ALA A 14 -15.30 -38.31 -18.61
N VAL A 15 -15.36 -36.99 -18.74
CA VAL A 15 -16.66 -36.29 -18.88
C VAL A 15 -17.15 -36.44 -20.33
N PRO A 16 -18.35 -36.99 -20.58
CA PRO A 16 -18.87 -37.21 -21.93
C PRO A 16 -18.81 -35.93 -22.79
N GLY A 17 -18.57 -36.08 -24.10
CA GLY A 17 -18.34 -34.99 -25.06
C GLY A 17 -19.41 -33.88 -25.14
N THR A 18 -20.57 -34.05 -24.48
CA THR A 18 -21.59 -33.01 -24.31
C THR A 18 -21.16 -31.90 -23.34
N ALA A 19 -20.33 -32.19 -22.33
CA ALA A 19 -19.90 -31.18 -21.35
C ALA A 19 -18.88 -30.19 -21.93
N GLN A 20 -17.97 -30.66 -22.80
CA GLN A 20 -17.00 -29.82 -23.49
C GLN A 20 -17.66 -28.90 -24.52
N ALA A 21 -18.67 -29.41 -25.23
CA ALA A 21 -19.47 -28.61 -26.16
C ALA A 21 -20.32 -27.54 -25.42
N GLY A 22 -20.91 -27.88 -24.28
CA GLY A 22 -21.67 -26.95 -23.44
C GLY A 22 -20.83 -25.76 -22.97
N VAL A 23 -19.71 -26.03 -22.27
CA VAL A 23 -18.80 -24.96 -21.78
C VAL A 23 -18.33 -24.03 -22.91
N SER A 24 -18.19 -24.54 -24.13
CA SER A 24 -17.83 -23.72 -25.29
C SER A 24 -18.93 -22.72 -25.69
N ALA A 25 -20.21 -23.06 -25.51
CA ALA A 25 -21.34 -22.18 -25.85
C ALA A 25 -21.53 -21.05 -24.83
N GLU A 26 -21.43 -21.33 -23.52
CA GLU A 26 -21.48 -20.28 -22.51
C GLU A 26 -20.26 -19.36 -22.60
N LEU A 27 -19.07 -19.93 -22.85
CA LEU A 27 -17.86 -19.14 -23.06
C LEU A 27 -17.99 -18.23 -24.28
N ARG A 28 -18.52 -18.73 -25.41
CA ARG A 28 -18.83 -17.90 -26.59
C ARG A 28 -19.81 -16.78 -26.23
N SER A 29 -20.89 -17.10 -25.52
CA SER A 29 -21.87 -16.08 -25.10
C SER A 29 -21.24 -14.99 -24.22
N ALA A 30 -20.31 -15.35 -23.33
CA ALA A 30 -19.58 -14.38 -22.53
C ALA A 30 -18.62 -13.54 -23.38
N LEU A 31 -17.90 -14.15 -24.33
CA LEU A 31 -17.02 -13.44 -25.27
C LEU A 31 -17.79 -12.47 -26.17
N ASP A 32 -19.01 -12.82 -26.60
CA ASP A 32 -19.87 -11.95 -27.39
C ASP A 32 -20.32 -10.72 -26.58
N VAL A 33 -20.64 -10.90 -25.29
CA VAL A 33 -20.94 -9.78 -24.37
C VAL A 33 -19.71 -8.89 -24.19
N GLU A 34 -18.52 -9.47 -24.04
CA GLU A 34 -17.27 -8.70 -23.95
C GLU A 34 -17.00 -7.88 -25.21
N LYS A 35 -17.25 -8.47 -26.39
CA LYS A 35 -17.10 -7.77 -27.67
C LYS A 35 -18.08 -6.59 -27.77
N LYS A 36 -19.35 -6.80 -27.41
CA LYS A 36 -20.35 -5.72 -27.40
C LYS A 36 -20.04 -4.61 -26.39
N LEU A 37 -19.45 -4.95 -25.25
CA LEU A 37 -18.99 -3.96 -24.27
C LEU A 37 -17.83 -3.13 -24.83
N ASP A 38 -16.87 -3.76 -25.50
CA ASP A 38 -15.78 -3.05 -26.20
C ASP A 38 -16.34 -2.13 -27.29
N GLU A 39 -17.27 -2.63 -28.13
CA GLU A 39 -17.97 -1.83 -29.15
C GLU A 39 -18.69 -0.60 -28.54
N LEU A 40 -19.44 -0.79 -27.45
CA LEU A 40 -20.11 0.31 -26.75
C LEU A 40 -19.10 1.36 -26.26
N TYR A 41 -17.97 0.90 -25.72
CA TYR A 41 -16.90 1.75 -25.23
C TYR A 41 -16.25 2.56 -26.35
N GLN A 42 -16.00 1.95 -27.51
CA GLN A 42 -15.50 2.64 -28.71
C GLN A 42 -16.53 3.63 -29.26
N THR A 43 -17.82 3.28 -29.27
CA THR A 43 -18.91 4.21 -29.65
C THR A 43 -18.93 5.43 -28.75
N TYR A 44 -18.87 5.24 -27.42
CA TYR A 44 -18.77 6.33 -26.47
C TYR A 44 -17.56 7.22 -26.77
N GLY A 45 -16.38 6.61 -26.94
CA GLY A 45 -15.15 7.34 -27.23
C GLY A 45 -15.22 8.19 -28.49
N ARG A 46 -15.75 7.63 -29.58
CA ARG A 46 -15.96 8.36 -30.84
C ARG A 46 -16.90 9.54 -30.67
N LEU A 47 -18.03 9.35 -29.99
CA LEU A 47 -19.01 10.41 -29.75
C LEU A 47 -18.46 11.51 -28.84
N PHE A 48 -17.72 11.13 -27.80
CA PHE A 48 -17.07 12.05 -26.86
C PHE A 48 -16.04 12.94 -27.57
N VAL A 49 -15.13 12.35 -28.35
CA VAL A 49 -14.11 13.10 -29.10
C VAL A 49 -14.73 14.04 -30.13
N ALA A 50 -15.81 13.59 -30.80
CA ALA A 50 -16.55 14.41 -31.76
C ALA A 50 -17.44 15.48 -31.11
N ARG A 51 -17.59 15.50 -29.78
CA ARG A 51 -18.54 16.35 -29.04
C ARG A 51 -19.97 16.23 -29.59
N ASN A 52 -20.36 15.02 -29.99
CA ASN A 52 -21.61 14.77 -30.72
C ASN A 52 -22.72 14.30 -29.77
N GLU A 53 -23.35 15.23 -29.06
CA GLU A 53 -24.48 14.94 -28.15
C GLU A 53 -25.70 14.37 -28.89
N ALA A 54 -25.97 14.84 -30.11
CA ALA A 54 -27.06 14.32 -30.93
C ALA A 54 -26.87 12.83 -31.30
N GLY A 55 -25.63 12.33 -31.23
CA GLY A 55 -25.28 10.93 -31.45
C GLY A 55 -25.51 10.01 -30.25
N LEU A 56 -25.89 10.54 -29.07
CA LEU A 56 -26.09 9.72 -27.86
C LEU A 56 -27.16 8.64 -28.02
N GLY A 57 -28.15 8.84 -28.89
CA GLY A 57 -29.14 7.79 -29.19
C GLY A 57 -28.53 6.52 -29.80
N GLU A 58 -27.36 6.62 -30.45
CA GLU A 58 -26.59 5.45 -30.91
C GLU A 58 -26.00 4.68 -29.72
N PHE A 59 -25.41 5.40 -28.76
CA PHE A 59 -24.89 4.84 -27.52
C PHE A 59 -25.99 4.14 -26.72
N ASP A 60 -27.15 4.78 -26.54
CA ASP A 60 -28.27 4.22 -25.78
C ASP A 60 -28.78 2.90 -26.37
N ARG A 61 -28.87 2.82 -27.71
CA ARG A 61 -29.25 1.57 -28.40
C ARG A 61 -28.21 0.47 -28.21
N ALA A 62 -26.92 0.82 -28.33
CA ALA A 62 -25.84 -0.12 -28.12
C ALA A 62 -25.80 -0.62 -26.65
N ALA A 63 -26.03 0.28 -25.69
CA ALA A 63 -26.10 -0.04 -24.27
C ALA A 63 -27.29 -0.95 -23.94
N ALA A 64 -28.47 -0.67 -24.49
CA ALA A 64 -29.65 -1.52 -24.33
C ALA A 64 -29.42 -2.93 -24.92
N SER A 65 -28.84 -3.02 -26.11
CA SER A 65 -28.48 -4.31 -26.72
C SER A 65 -27.47 -5.09 -25.87
N LEU A 66 -26.46 -4.41 -25.32
CA LEU A 66 -25.50 -5.03 -24.41
C LEU A 66 -26.19 -5.55 -23.14
N ALA A 67 -27.06 -4.76 -22.53
CA ALA A 67 -27.77 -5.13 -21.30
C ALA A 67 -28.65 -6.37 -21.49
N GLU A 68 -29.36 -6.46 -22.63
CA GLU A 68 -30.15 -7.64 -22.99
C GLU A 68 -29.26 -8.88 -23.16
N GLN A 69 -28.17 -8.76 -23.91
CA GLN A 69 -27.24 -9.87 -24.15
C GLN A 69 -26.53 -10.33 -22.87
N ALA A 70 -26.13 -9.40 -22.01
CA ALA A 70 -25.57 -9.69 -20.70
C ALA A 70 -26.58 -10.43 -19.80
N THR A 71 -27.85 -10.02 -19.83
CA THR A 71 -28.93 -10.69 -19.08
C THR A 71 -29.14 -12.12 -19.58
N LEU A 72 -29.19 -12.31 -20.91
CA LEU A 72 -29.32 -13.63 -21.52
C LEU A 72 -28.13 -14.54 -21.20
N ALA A 73 -26.90 -14.02 -21.33
CA ALA A 73 -25.68 -14.77 -20.99
C ALA A 73 -25.68 -15.18 -19.51
N ARG A 74 -26.06 -14.27 -18.59
CA ARG A 74 -26.15 -14.56 -17.16
C ARG A 74 -27.17 -15.66 -16.86
N ARG A 75 -28.33 -15.63 -17.53
CA ARG A 75 -29.37 -16.66 -17.39
C ARG A 75 -28.85 -18.03 -17.82
N ARG A 76 -28.23 -18.11 -19.00
CA ARG A 76 -27.63 -19.35 -19.53
C ARG A 76 -26.57 -19.93 -18.58
N VAL A 77 -25.69 -19.09 -18.06
CA VAL A 77 -24.67 -19.51 -17.09
C VAL A 77 -25.33 -20.04 -15.80
N ALA A 78 -26.36 -19.38 -15.28
CA ALA A 78 -27.08 -19.82 -14.09
C ALA A 78 -27.80 -21.16 -14.31
N GLU A 79 -28.49 -21.33 -15.44
CA GLU A 79 -29.14 -22.59 -15.83
C GLU A 79 -28.11 -23.73 -15.94
N ARG A 80 -26.96 -23.48 -16.59
CA ARG A 80 -25.87 -24.46 -16.68
C ARG A 80 -25.29 -24.81 -15.31
N PHE A 81 -25.08 -23.84 -14.44
CA PHE A 81 -24.61 -24.08 -13.07
C PHE A 81 -25.60 -24.94 -12.27
N SER A 82 -26.90 -24.69 -12.43
CA SER A 82 -27.95 -25.49 -11.79
C SER A 82 -27.97 -26.92 -12.32
N ALA A 83 -27.83 -27.10 -13.64
CA ALA A 83 -27.74 -28.43 -14.26
C ALA A 83 -26.52 -29.20 -13.76
N LEU A 84 -25.33 -28.58 -13.77
CA LEU A 84 -24.10 -29.17 -13.26
C LEU A 84 -24.18 -29.57 -11.78
N ARG A 85 -24.85 -28.76 -10.94
CA ARG A 85 -25.09 -29.13 -9.53
C ARG A 85 -26.01 -30.35 -9.40
N SER A 86 -27.06 -30.43 -10.23
CA SER A 86 -27.96 -31.57 -10.26
C SER A 86 -27.22 -32.85 -10.70
N GLU A 87 -26.43 -32.76 -11.77
CA GLU A 87 -25.58 -33.85 -12.27
C GLU A 87 -24.58 -34.32 -11.20
N ALA A 88 -23.88 -33.38 -10.56
CA ALA A 88 -22.93 -33.70 -9.49
C ALA A 88 -23.59 -34.37 -8.29
N LYS A 89 -24.79 -33.90 -7.89
CA LYS A 89 -25.59 -34.50 -6.82
C LYS A 89 -25.94 -35.96 -7.11
N GLN A 90 -26.29 -36.27 -8.36
CA GLN A 90 -26.61 -37.63 -8.80
C GLN A 90 -25.37 -38.53 -8.84
N ALA A 91 -24.21 -38.01 -9.25
CA ALA A 91 -23.00 -38.80 -9.48
C ALA A 91 -22.16 -39.05 -8.22
N ALA A 92 -22.03 -38.08 -7.32
CA ALA A 92 -21.04 -38.12 -6.23
C ALA A 92 -21.62 -37.74 -4.85
N GLY A 93 -22.95 -37.69 -4.71
CA GLY A 93 -23.64 -37.23 -3.51
C GLY A 93 -23.72 -35.70 -3.42
N ASP A 94 -24.26 -35.17 -2.32
CA ASP A 94 -24.42 -33.72 -2.14
C ASP A 94 -23.04 -33.04 -2.03
N TRP A 95 -22.64 -32.37 -3.11
CA TRP A 95 -21.55 -31.39 -3.05
C TRP A 95 -22.13 -30.10 -2.49
N PRO A 96 -21.65 -29.61 -1.33
CA PRO A 96 -22.11 -28.34 -0.81
C PRO A 96 -21.85 -27.26 -1.84
N ALA A 97 -22.85 -26.41 -2.07
CA ALA A 97 -22.65 -25.20 -2.86
C ALA A 97 -21.45 -24.43 -2.30
N LEU A 98 -20.65 -23.83 -3.18
CA LEU A 98 -19.67 -22.83 -2.72
C LEU A 98 -20.44 -21.80 -1.89
N PRO A 99 -20.00 -21.52 -0.66
CA PRO A 99 -20.70 -20.58 0.20
C PRO A 99 -20.75 -19.23 -0.50
N GLU A 100 -21.90 -18.57 -0.41
CA GLU A 100 -21.91 -17.15 -0.73
C GLU A 100 -21.10 -16.40 0.32
N PRO A 101 -20.34 -15.37 -0.08
CA PRO A 101 -19.58 -14.57 0.87
C PRO A 101 -20.48 -14.07 1.99
N SER A 102 -20.18 -14.45 3.23
CA SER A 102 -20.90 -13.92 4.38
C SER A 102 -20.37 -12.52 4.69
N PRO A 103 -21.21 -11.48 4.71
CA PRO A 103 -20.77 -10.17 5.16
C PRO A 103 -20.34 -10.27 6.64
N LYS A 104 -19.06 -10.02 6.89
CA LYS A 104 -18.50 -9.92 8.25
C LYS A 104 -18.25 -8.44 8.55
N PRO A 105 -18.59 -7.96 9.76
CA PRO A 105 -18.14 -6.63 10.18
C PRO A 105 -16.62 -6.51 10.04
N LEU A 106 -16.13 -5.35 9.63
CA LEU A 106 -14.69 -5.09 9.61
C LEU A 106 -14.18 -5.12 11.05
N ALA A 107 -13.15 -5.93 11.31
CA ALA A 107 -12.46 -5.92 12.59
C ALA A 107 -10.95 -6.18 12.40
N LEU A 108 -10.15 -5.47 13.20
CA LEU A 108 -8.71 -5.66 13.33
C LEU A 108 -8.39 -5.81 14.82
N ALA A 109 -7.64 -6.85 15.17
CA ALA A 109 -7.12 -7.01 16.52
C ALA A 109 -5.95 -6.04 16.78
N PRO A 110 -5.56 -5.81 18.06
CA PRO A 110 -4.48 -4.88 18.40
C PRO A 110 -3.11 -5.18 17.76
N ASN A 111 -2.88 -6.42 17.36
CA ASN A 111 -1.68 -6.89 16.65
C ASN A 111 -1.81 -6.83 15.11
N GLY A 112 -2.88 -6.22 14.60
CA GLY A 112 -3.14 -6.05 13.17
C GLY A 112 -3.86 -7.22 12.52
N GLN A 113 -4.14 -8.31 13.24
CA GLN A 113 -4.78 -9.49 12.64
C GLN A 113 -6.23 -9.18 12.30
N PRO A 114 -6.65 -9.29 11.02
CA PRO A 114 -8.03 -9.07 10.66
C PRO A 114 -8.87 -10.35 10.84
N ASN A 115 -10.18 -10.16 10.95
CA ASN A 115 -11.14 -11.27 10.88
C ASN A 115 -11.47 -11.72 9.46
N GLN A 116 -11.01 -10.97 8.45
CA GLN A 116 -11.25 -11.21 7.03
C GLN A 116 -10.27 -10.41 6.16
N ILE A 117 -10.22 -10.65 4.86
CA ILE A 117 -9.49 -9.82 3.89
C ILE A 117 -10.20 -8.47 3.77
N LEU A 118 -9.51 -7.41 4.16
CA LEU A 118 -9.98 -6.03 4.11
C LEU A 118 -9.54 -5.39 2.80
N ILE A 119 -10.51 -4.88 2.05
CA ILE A 119 -10.27 -4.16 0.81
C ILE A 119 -10.92 -2.78 0.93
N GLY A 120 -10.11 -1.74 0.76
CA GLY A 120 -10.52 -0.36 0.81
C GLY A 120 -10.00 0.45 -0.38
N THR A 121 -10.30 1.74 -0.40
CA THR A 121 -9.86 2.69 -1.42
C THR A 121 -9.19 3.92 -0.83
N ARG A 122 -8.31 4.54 -1.61
CA ARG A 122 -7.79 5.88 -1.39
C ARG A 122 -8.10 6.73 -2.61
N SER A 123 -9.15 7.54 -2.50
CA SER A 123 -9.64 8.40 -3.59
C SER A 123 -10.14 9.74 -3.05
N PRO A 124 -10.32 10.77 -3.90
CA PRO A 124 -11.09 11.94 -3.51
C PRO A 124 -12.52 11.55 -3.12
N PHE A 125 -13.07 12.16 -2.07
CA PHE A 125 -14.45 11.91 -1.61
C PHE A 125 -15.48 12.06 -2.74
N THR A 126 -15.27 12.99 -3.67
CA THR A 126 -16.14 13.21 -4.83
C THR A 126 -16.28 11.99 -5.74
N HIS A 127 -15.38 11.01 -5.64
CA HIS A 127 -15.44 9.78 -6.42
C HIS A 127 -16.17 8.64 -5.71
N PHE A 128 -16.58 8.81 -4.44
CA PHE A 128 -17.15 7.73 -3.64
C PHE A 128 -18.33 7.02 -4.34
N GLY A 129 -19.29 7.79 -4.87
CA GLY A 129 -20.45 7.25 -5.57
C GLY A 129 -20.07 6.58 -6.90
N LEU A 130 -19.05 7.10 -7.57
CA LEU A 130 -18.54 6.55 -8.83
C LEU A 130 -17.80 5.21 -8.60
N GLU A 131 -17.27 4.99 -7.40
CA GLU A 131 -16.57 3.75 -6.99
C GLU A 131 -17.50 2.67 -6.44
N GLU A 132 -18.79 2.95 -6.21
CA GLU A 132 -19.75 1.96 -5.68
C GLU A 132 -19.78 0.64 -6.49
N PRO A 133 -19.74 0.67 -7.84
CA PRO A 133 -19.69 -0.56 -8.65
C PRO A 133 -18.46 -1.45 -8.36
N LEU A 134 -17.38 -0.87 -7.83
CA LEU A 134 -16.16 -1.60 -7.48
C LEU A 134 -16.25 -2.25 -6.10
N THR A 135 -17.22 -1.83 -5.27
CA THR A 135 -17.49 -2.34 -3.91
C THR A 135 -16.33 -2.17 -2.91
N ILE A 136 -15.40 -1.25 -3.15
CA ILE A 136 -14.20 -1.04 -2.31
C ILE A 136 -14.28 0.22 -1.43
N ASN A 137 -15.33 1.01 -1.56
CA ASN A 137 -15.46 2.32 -0.93
C ASN A 137 -15.93 2.29 0.54
N LYS A 138 -16.28 1.11 1.10
CA LYS A 138 -16.76 1.01 2.49
C LYS A 138 -15.66 1.17 3.55
N LEU A 139 -14.39 0.93 3.17
CA LEU A 139 -13.19 1.25 3.93
C LEU A 139 -12.39 2.29 3.13
N HIS A 140 -12.17 3.46 3.70
CA HIS A 140 -11.50 4.56 3.00
C HIS A 140 -10.18 4.94 3.67
N SER A 141 -9.18 5.40 2.94
CA SER A 141 -8.00 6.05 3.56
C SER A 141 -8.24 7.54 3.72
N LEU A 142 -8.10 8.08 4.93
CA LEU A 142 -8.07 9.52 5.18
C LEU A 142 -6.64 9.97 5.45
N SER A 143 -6.26 11.11 4.87
CA SER A 143 -4.93 11.70 5.08
C SER A 143 -5.02 12.82 6.10
N MET A 144 -4.21 12.72 7.14
CA MET A 144 -4.03 13.75 8.16
C MET A 144 -3.11 14.88 7.70
N LEU A 145 -2.56 14.83 6.49
CA LEU A 145 -1.74 15.92 5.94
C LEU A 145 -2.49 17.26 5.92
N TYR A 146 -3.83 17.23 5.91
CA TYR A 146 -4.66 18.43 5.91
C TYR A 146 -5.04 18.92 7.32
N ASP A 147 -4.90 18.06 8.33
CA ASP A 147 -5.15 18.39 9.73
C ASP A 147 -3.84 18.66 10.42
N MET A 148 -3.51 19.94 10.44
CA MET A 148 -2.32 20.37 11.12
C MET A 148 -2.51 20.25 12.64
N PRO A 149 -1.48 19.78 13.37
CA PRO A 149 -1.42 20.02 14.80
C PRO A 149 -1.60 21.50 15.10
N ASP A 150 -1.97 21.82 16.34
CA ASP A 150 -2.08 23.22 16.74
C ASP A 150 -0.77 23.94 16.40
N GLN A 151 -0.90 25.02 15.62
CA GLN A 151 0.25 25.79 15.14
C GLN A 151 0.80 26.75 16.20
N LYS A 152 0.15 26.85 17.36
CA LYS A 152 0.48 27.75 18.45
C LYS A 152 0.90 27.03 19.72
N GLU A 153 0.44 25.80 19.95
CA GLU A 153 0.69 25.06 21.19
C GLU A 153 1.25 23.63 20.97
N PRO A 154 2.31 23.22 21.70
CA PRO A 154 2.84 21.86 21.65
C PRO A 154 1.81 20.80 22.08
N GLY A 155 1.80 19.65 21.40
CA GLY A 155 1.03 18.46 21.79
C GLY A 155 -0.49 18.55 21.61
N LYS A 156 -1.05 19.71 21.26
CA LYS A 156 -2.47 19.86 20.95
C LYS A 156 -2.76 19.47 19.51
N TYR A 157 -3.72 18.56 19.34
CA TYR A 157 -4.12 18.05 18.04
C TYR A 157 -5.64 18.03 17.91
N ALA A 158 -6.17 18.67 16.87
CA ALA A 158 -7.60 18.74 16.59
C ALA A 158 -7.87 18.41 15.11
N PRO A 159 -8.23 17.15 14.78
CA PRO A 159 -8.38 16.70 13.39
C PRO A 159 -9.71 17.10 12.76
N LYS A 160 -10.00 18.40 12.72
CA LYS A 160 -11.29 18.92 12.23
C LYS A 160 -11.55 18.53 10.77
N VAL A 161 -10.59 18.72 9.87
CA VAL A 161 -10.71 18.41 8.44
C VAL A 161 -10.94 16.90 8.23
N THR A 162 -10.23 16.05 8.96
CA THR A 162 -10.37 14.59 8.89
C THR A 162 -11.74 14.17 9.40
N PHE A 163 -12.22 14.75 10.50
CA PHE A 163 -13.59 14.48 10.98
C PHE A 163 -14.67 15.03 10.04
N ASP A 164 -14.49 16.20 9.45
CA ASP A 164 -15.41 16.76 8.45
C ASP A 164 -15.45 15.86 7.19
N LEU A 165 -14.30 15.38 6.73
CA LEU A 165 -14.20 14.43 5.60
C LEU A 165 -14.80 13.08 5.95
N TRP A 166 -14.56 12.57 7.16
CA TRP A 166 -15.18 11.36 7.66
C TRP A 166 -16.70 11.49 7.67
N GLN A 167 -17.25 12.61 8.14
CA GLN A 167 -18.69 12.82 8.16
C GLN A 167 -19.28 12.76 6.75
N LYS A 168 -18.64 13.40 5.77
CA LYS A 168 -19.05 13.30 4.35
C LYS A 168 -19.01 11.87 3.83
N LEU A 169 -17.93 11.13 4.10
CA LEU A 169 -17.80 9.73 3.70
C LEU A 169 -18.86 8.85 4.37
N LYS A 170 -19.11 9.05 5.66
CA LYS A 170 -20.13 8.35 6.43
C LYS A 170 -21.52 8.60 5.86
N ASP A 171 -21.85 9.85 5.53
CA ASP A 171 -23.13 10.23 4.91
C ASP A 171 -23.29 9.61 3.52
N ALA A 172 -22.19 9.38 2.80
CA ALA A 172 -22.18 8.64 1.54
C ALA A 172 -22.26 7.11 1.72
N GLY A 173 -22.08 6.59 2.94
CA GLY A 173 -22.20 5.16 3.27
C GLY A 173 -20.87 4.44 3.52
N ALA A 174 -19.77 5.17 3.72
CA ALA A 174 -18.54 4.58 4.26
C ALA A 174 -18.78 4.07 5.69
N THR A 175 -18.13 2.96 6.05
CA THR A 175 -18.28 2.36 7.38
C THR A 175 -17.04 2.54 8.23
N HIS A 176 -15.86 2.63 7.61
CA HIS A 176 -14.59 2.75 8.28
C HIS A 176 -13.61 3.61 7.48
N ALA A 177 -12.61 4.17 8.16
CA ALA A 177 -11.49 4.80 7.49
C ALA A 177 -10.14 4.56 8.19
N SER A 178 -9.06 4.36 7.44
CA SER A 178 -7.70 4.38 7.99
C SER A 178 -7.19 5.79 8.16
N ILE A 179 -6.22 5.96 9.06
CA ILE A 179 -5.64 7.26 9.39
C ILE A 179 -4.20 7.33 8.85
N ALA A 180 -4.02 7.94 7.68
CA ALA A 180 -2.72 8.17 7.06
C ALA A 180 -2.03 9.38 7.68
N THR A 181 -0.93 9.13 8.38
CA THR A 181 -0.15 10.17 9.06
C THR A 181 1.02 10.63 8.21
N ALA A 182 1.62 11.76 8.57
CA ALA A 182 2.89 12.22 8.00
C ALA A 182 4.09 11.97 8.94
N PHE A 183 4.00 10.91 9.76
CA PHE A 183 5.12 10.44 10.55
C PHE A 183 5.98 9.52 9.67
N ALA A 184 7.14 10.03 9.25
CA ALA A 184 8.06 9.38 8.31
C ALA A 184 7.49 9.18 6.88
N LEU A 185 6.67 10.12 6.40
CA LEU A 185 6.20 10.14 5.00
C LEU A 185 7.37 10.49 4.06
N HIS A 186 7.75 9.57 3.17
CA HIS A 186 9.01 9.63 2.42
C HIS A 186 10.20 9.83 3.37
N ASP A 187 10.87 10.98 3.31
CA ASP A 187 11.95 11.43 4.18
C ASP A 187 11.52 12.52 5.17
N LYS A 188 10.22 12.88 5.17
CA LYS A 188 9.66 14.01 5.90
C LYS A 188 8.89 13.57 7.15
N GLN A 189 8.77 14.50 8.07
CA GLN A 189 8.06 14.35 9.34
C GLN A 189 7.12 15.53 9.52
N MET A 190 5.98 15.32 10.20
CA MET A 190 5.13 16.43 10.62
C MET A 190 5.95 17.49 11.35
N ALA A 191 5.89 18.72 10.85
CA ALA A 191 6.69 19.84 11.34
C ALA A 191 5.77 21.06 11.58
N PRO A 192 5.22 21.23 12.79
CA PRO A 192 4.37 22.37 13.11
C PRO A 192 5.13 23.69 13.01
N ALA A 193 4.47 24.77 12.60
CA ALA A 193 5.08 26.08 12.43
C ALA A 193 5.72 26.61 13.73
N TRP A 194 5.10 26.40 14.90
CA TRP A 194 5.69 26.80 16.18
C TRP A 194 7.03 26.12 16.45
N PHE A 195 7.20 24.87 16.02
CA PHE A 195 8.43 24.11 16.26
C PHE A 195 9.53 24.59 15.33
N LEU A 196 9.20 24.77 14.04
CA LEU A 196 10.10 25.33 13.04
C LEU A 196 10.55 26.76 13.42
N GLU A 197 9.62 27.61 13.88
CA GLU A 197 9.92 28.97 14.31
C GLU A 197 10.80 28.98 15.58
N LYS A 198 10.48 28.14 16.56
CA LYS A 198 11.25 28.02 17.81
C LYS A 198 12.72 27.65 17.56
N LEU A 199 12.99 26.84 16.55
CA LEU A 199 14.32 26.31 16.23
C LEU A 199 14.87 26.83 14.90
N ARG A 200 14.33 27.95 14.37
CA ARG A 200 14.68 28.45 13.03
C ARG A 200 16.16 28.78 12.86
N ASP A 201 16.80 29.22 13.95
CA ASP A 201 18.19 29.66 13.99
C ASP A 201 19.14 28.49 14.33
N ASP A 202 18.61 27.27 14.52
CA ASP A 202 19.40 26.08 14.79
C ASP A 202 19.82 25.41 13.47
N PRO A 203 21.11 25.46 13.09
CA PRO A 203 21.58 24.92 11.82
C PRO A 203 21.50 23.39 11.75
N ASP A 204 21.22 22.73 12.88
CA ASP A 204 21.17 21.27 13.00
C ASP A 204 19.74 20.72 13.17
N LEU A 205 18.71 21.59 13.07
CA LEU A 205 17.30 21.19 13.08
C LEU A 205 16.94 20.31 11.88
N LEU A 206 17.45 20.66 10.71
CA LEU A 206 17.15 20.02 9.44
C LEU A 206 18.22 18.98 9.10
N MET A 207 17.83 17.96 8.34
CA MET A 207 18.80 16.98 7.80
C MET A 207 19.87 17.69 6.97
N ALA A 208 21.14 17.39 7.26
CA ALA A 208 22.28 17.93 6.55
C ALA A 208 22.88 16.88 5.61
N SER A 209 23.25 17.32 4.42
CA SER A 209 23.95 16.52 3.43
C SER A 209 25.47 16.68 3.59
N ALA A 210 26.23 15.65 3.20
CA ALA A 210 27.69 15.70 3.28
C ALA A 210 28.32 16.78 2.41
N ASP A 211 27.67 17.17 1.31
CA ASP A 211 28.09 18.22 0.37
C ASP A 211 27.49 19.59 0.67
N GLY A 212 26.71 19.73 1.74
CA GLY A 212 26.03 20.99 2.09
C GLY A 212 24.89 21.37 1.14
N ALA A 213 24.46 20.46 0.26
CA ALA A 213 23.26 20.61 -0.56
C ALA A 213 22.04 20.95 0.29
N LYS A 214 21.30 21.97 -0.14
CA LYS A 214 20.13 22.46 0.60
C LYS A 214 18.98 21.48 0.46
N LEU A 215 18.26 21.27 1.57
CA LEU A 215 16.98 20.60 1.53
C LEU A 215 16.02 21.33 0.60
N LYS A 216 15.10 20.57 0.00
CA LYS A 216 13.92 21.20 -0.59
C LYS A 216 13.20 21.97 0.53
N PRO A 217 12.58 23.12 0.22
CA PRO A 217 11.79 23.85 1.20
C PRO A 217 10.82 22.90 1.90
N PRO A 218 10.58 23.06 3.21
CA PRO A 218 9.53 22.32 3.90
C PRO A 218 8.23 22.40 3.11
N ASP A 219 7.55 21.27 3.00
CA ASP A 219 6.17 21.33 2.57
C ASP A 219 5.37 22.05 3.66
N LYS A 220 4.18 22.56 3.32
CA LYS A 220 3.30 23.24 4.28
C LYS A 220 3.07 22.45 5.58
N TYR A 221 3.25 21.13 5.55
CA TYR A 221 2.85 20.21 6.61
C TYR A 221 3.99 19.34 7.14
N ALA A 222 5.14 19.31 6.46
CA ALA A 222 6.21 18.36 6.78
C ALA A 222 7.58 18.85 6.34
N ALA A 223 8.63 18.47 7.09
CA ALA A 223 10.02 18.79 6.80
C ALA A 223 10.93 17.57 7.04
N SER A 224 12.08 17.52 6.37
CA SER A 224 13.10 16.49 6.63
C SER A 224 13.92 16.89 7.86
N LEU A 225 13.32 16.74 9.06
CA LEU A 225 13.93 17.10 10.34
C LEU A 225 15.02 16.09 10.73
N ASN A 226 16.02 16.57 11.46
CA ASN A 226 17.12 15.76 11.98
C ASN A 226 16.66 14.90 13.17
N ILE A 227 16.53 13.58 12.94
CA ILE A 227 16.04 12.60 13.93
C ILE A 227 17.00 12.36 15.11
N TRP A 228 18.26 12.81 15.03
CA TRP A 228 19.20 12.69 16.15
C TRP A 228 18.91 13.71 17.26
N ARG A 229 18.25 14.82 16.93
CA ARG A 229 17.85 15.85 17.89
C ARG A 229 16.84 15.29 18.91
N PRO A 230 17.12 15.37 20.22
CA PRO A 230 16.15 14.98 21.25
C PRO A 230 14.84 15.75 21.15
N GLU A 231 14.88 17.03 20.77
CA GLU A 231 13.69 17.89 20.65
C GLU A 231 12.77 17.43 19.52
N VAL A 232 13.32 17.00 18.38
CA VAL A 232 12.57 16.43 17.26
C VAL A 232 11.88 15.14 17.70
N ARG A 233 12.61 14.27 18.40
CA ARG A 233 12.08 13.00 18.91
C ARG A 233 10.95 13.19 19.91
N GLN A 234 11.12 14.13 20.86
CA GLN A 234 10.10 14.45 21.83
C GLN A 234 8.85 15.05 21.15
N MET A 235 9.04 16.02 20.26
CA MET A 235 7.94 16.63 19.50
C MET A 235 7.14 15.56 18.75
N THR A 236 7.81 14.63 18.06
CA THR A 236 7.10 13.58 17.33
C THR A 236 6.34 12.64 18.27
N ALA A 237 6.91 12.25 19.41
CA ALA A 237 6.19 11.44 20.39
C ALA A 237 4.94 12.15 20.94
N ASP A 238 5.03 13.46 21.21
CA ASP A 238 3.92 14.28 21.70
C ASP A 238 2.82 14.41 20.63
N LEU A 239 3.20 14.64 19.37
CA LEU A 239 2.26 14.70 18.25
C LEU A 239 1.55 13.37 18.02
N VAL A 240 2.29 12.25 18.07
CA VAL A 240 1.72 10.91 17.97
C VAL A 240 0.72 10.66 19.10
N ALA A 241 1.05 11.05 20.34
CA ALA A 241 0.13 10.93 21.47
C ALA A 241 -1.14 11.77 21.28
N GLY A 242 -1.03 12.99 20.75
CA GLY A 242 -2.18 13.84 20.41
C GLY A 242 -3.08 13.23 19.33
N VAL A 243 -2.48 12.70 18.26
CA VAL A 243 -3.21 11.97 17.21
C VAL A 243 -3.91 10.74 17.78
N ALA A 244 -3.20 9.89 18.51
CA ALA A 244 -3.76 8.70 19.12
C ALA A 244 -4.91 9.04 20.08
N GLY A 245 -4.74 10.06 20.91
CA GLY A 245 -5.76 10.58 21.83
C GLY A 245 -7.04 11.05 21.12
N ALA A 246 -6.94 11.65 19.93
CA ALA A 246 -8.10 12.10 19.17
C ALA A 246 -8.92 10.94 18.56
N PHE A 247 -8.29 9.80 18.26
CA PHE A 247 -8.93 8.67 17.56
C PHE A 247 -9.11 7.41 18.40
N ARG A 248 -8.54 7.31 19.61
CA ARG A 248 -8.55 6.10 20.44
C ARG A 248 -9.94 5.51 20.70
N ASP A 249 -10.94 6.36 20.92
CA ASP A 249 -12.30 5.93 21.28
C ASP A 249 -13.24 5.96 20.06
N GLN A 250 -12.69 6.01 18.85
CA GLN A 250 -13.42 6.11 17.59
C GLN A 250 -13.28 4.80 16.78
N PRO A 251 -14.19 3.81 16.96
CA PRO A 251 -14.05 2.47 16.38
C PRO A 251 -14.10 2.45 14.85
N GLN A 252 -14.70 3.46 14.22
CA GLN A 252 -14.71 3.61 12.76
C GLN A 252 -13.32 3.85 12.15
N PHE A 253 -12.30 4.14 12.96
CA PHE A 253 -10.92 4.29 12.51
C PHE A 253 -10.07 3.12 12.99
N PRO A 254 -10.05 1.99 12.26
CA PRO A 254 -9.55 0.74 12.82
C PRO A 254 -8.02 0.63 12.92
N PHE A 255 -7.25 1.52 12.29
CA PHE A 255 -5.78 1.50 12.36
C PHE A 255 -5.13 2.83 11.91
N TYR A 256 -3.87 3.02 12.34
CA TYR A 256 -3.00 4.12 11.91
C TYR A 256 -2.05 3.67 10.81
N VAL A 257 -1.62 4.60 9.96
CA VAL A 257 -0.63 4.37 8.91
C VAL A 257 0.50 5.36 9.06
N THR A 258 1.72 4.82 9.09
CA THR A 258 2.98 5.56 9.24
C THR A 258 3.94 5.17 8.13
N SER A 259 5.07 5.88 8.06
CA SER A 259 6.18 5.52 7.18
C SER A 259 5.82 5.42 5.70
N ALA A 260 4.75 6.09 5.27
CA ALA A 260 4.23 5.98 3.91
C ALA A 260 5.30 6.36 2.89
N GLU A 261 5.56 5.45 1.95
CA GLU A 261 6.60 5.57 0.94
C GLU A 261 8.01 5.83 1.50
N ASN A 262 8.29 5.44 2.75
CA ASN A 262 9.57 5.71 3.40
C ASN A 262 10.70 4.94 2.71
N ILE A 263 11.67 5.69 2.20
CA ILE A 263 12.87 5.16 1.54
C ILE A 263 14.09 5.17 2.45
N GLY A 264 13.93 5.49 3.75
CA GLY A 264 15.03 5.77 4.66
C GLY A 264 16.16 4.73 4.64
N PRO A 265 17.39 5.06 5.07
CA PRO A 265 17.82 6.27 5.77
C PRO A 265 18.38 7.36 4.80
N TYR A 266 17.57 7.77 3.82
CA TYR A 266 17.88 8.82 2.85
C TYR A 266 16.87 9.98 2.90
N PHE A 267 17.26 11.12 2.34
CA PHE A 267 16.39 12.29 2.18
C PHE A 267 16.59 12.97 0.83
N ALA A 268 15.59 13.74 0.40
CA ALA A 268 15.63 14.48 -0.86
C ALA A 268 16.11 15.92 -0.65
N CYS A 269 17.01 16.38 -1.51
CA CYS A 269 17.53 17.74 -1.57
C CYS A 269 17.37 18.33 -2.98
N GLU A 270 17.80 19.57 -3.18
CA GLU A 270 17.70 20.26 -4.48
C GLU A 270 18.48 19.56 -5.62
N VAL A 271 19.57 18.87 -5.29
CA VAL A 271 20.45 18.15 -6.21
C VAL A 271 20.30 16.61 -6.13
N GLY A 272 19.13 16.13 -5.70
CA GLY A 272 18.78 14.71 -5.70
C GLY A 272 18.71 14.09 -4.30
N VAL A 273 18.97 12.78 -4.20
CA VAL A 273 18.88 12.04 -2.92
C VAL A 273 20.23 12.07 -2.20
N ARG A 274 20.20 12.13 -0.86
CA ARG A 274 21.38 12.11 0.01
C ARG A 274 21.18 11.15 1.18
N SER A 275 22.29 10.71 1.76
CA SER A 275 22.33 9.91 2.97
C SER A 275 22.12 10.78 4.21
N THR A 276 21.35 10.27 5.18
CA THR A 276 21.30 10.84 6.55
C THR A 276 22.63 10.61 7.30
N GLY A 277 22.75 11.16 8.53
CA GLY A 277 23.86 10.85 9.45
C GLY A 277 25.07 11.78 9.37
N TYR A 278 24.98 12.87 8.60
CA TYR A 278 26.05 13.87 8.44
C TYR A 278 25.82 15.15 9.27
N ASN A 279 24.71 15.21 9.99
CA ASN A 279 24.42 16.28 10.94
C ASN A 279 25.46 16.33 12.08
N PRO A 280 25.84 17.52 12.57
CA PRO A 280 26.69 17.66 13.75
C PRO A 280 26.24 16.85 14.97
N SER A 281 24.93 16.78 15.26
CA SER A 281 24.41 15.97 16.38
C SER A 281 24.45 14.46 16.13
N ALA A 282 24.62 14.01 14.89
CA ALA A 282 24.68 12.60 14.56
C ALA A 282 26.08 12.01 14.85
N LEU A 283 27.13 12.82 14.73
CA LEU A 283 28.52 12.38 14.88
C LEU A 283 28.85 11.82 16.28
N PRO A 284 28.48 12.47 17.41
CA PRO A 284 28.70 11.90 18.74
C PRO A 284 27.99 10.56 18.94
N ASP A 285 26.80 10.38 18.36
CA ASP A 285 26.05 9.12 18.44
C ASP A 285 26.73 8.01 17.61
N PHE A 286 27.32 8.34 16.46
CA PHE A 286 28.14 7.40 15.70
C PHE A 286 29.40 6.98 16.48
N HIS A 287 30.08 7.93 17.14
CA HIS A 287 31.23 7.59 18.00
C HIS A 287 30.81 6.70 19.17
N ALA A 288 29.64 6.95 19.78
CA ALA A 288 29.09 6.09 20.82
C ALA A 288 28.75 4.68 20.30
N TRP A 289 28.22 4.57 19.08
CA TRP A 289 28.00 3.28 18.41
C TRP A 289 29.30 2.48 18.27
N LEU A 290 30.37 3.11 17.78
CA LEU A 290 31.67 2.47 17.65
C LEU A 290 32.24 2.03 19.01
N LYS A 291 32.14 2.88 20.04
CA LYS A 291 32.54 2.54 21.42
C LYS A 291 31.75 1.36 21.99
N GLY A 292 30.48 1.22 21.63
CA GLY A 292 29.65 0.09 22.08
C GLY A 292 30.01 -1.22 21.38
N ARG A 293 30.53 -1.13 20.15
CA ARG A 293 30.82 -2.29 19.29
C ARG A 293 32.24 -2.80 19.42
N TYR A 294 33.19 -1.91 19.71
CA TYR A 294 34.60 -2.23 19.91
C TYR A 294 34.95 -1.99 21.37
N LYS A 295 35.78 -2.86 21.94
CA LYS A 295 36.17 -2.75 23.36
C LYS A 295 36.85 -1.42 23.67
N ASP A 296 37.74 -0.97 22.79
CA ASP A 296 38.47 0.29 22.86
C ASP A 296 39.00 0.68 21.46
N ILE A 297 39.67 1.84 21.36
CA ILE A 297 40.19 2.33 20.08
C ILE A 297 41.35 1.47 19.54
N SER A 298 42.12 0.82 20.42
CA SER A 298 43.19 -0.10 20.01
C SER A 298 42.61 -1.36 19.36
N ASP A 299 41.48 -1.85 19.87
CA ASP A 299 40.72 -2.94 19.28
C ASP A 299 40.20 -2.59 17.90
N LEU A 300 39.54 -1.43 17.76
CA LEU A 300 39.08 -0.92 16.46
C LEU A 300 40.24 -0.78 15.47
N ASN A 301 41.34 -0.13 15.86
CA ASN A 301 42.51 0.06 15.01
C ASN A 301 43.12 -1.28 14.55
N ARG A 302 43.17 -2.28 15.43
CA ARG A 302 43.65 -3.62 15.08
C ARG A 302 42.75 -4.28 14.03
N GLN A 303 41.43 -4.20 14.22
CA GLN A 303 40.46 -4.81 13.29
C GLN A 303 40.39 -4.08 11.95
N TRP A 304 40.40 -2.75 11.96
CA TRP A 304 40.31 -1.92 10.77
C TRP A 304 41.64 -1.70 10.08
N LYS A 305 42.75 -2.09 10.72
CA LYS A 305 44.13 -1.77 10.30
C LYS A 305 44.33 -0.26 10.16
N ALA A 306 43.90 0.48 11.18
CA ALA A 306 43.93 1.93 11.26
C ALA A 306 44.80 2.41 12.44
N THR A 307 44.94 3.73 12.57
CA THR A 307 45.78 4.37 13.61
C THR A 307 45.12 5.61 14.22
N TYR A 308 43.82 5.55 14.50
CA TYR A 308 43.11 6.63 15.18
C TYR A 308 43.56 6.75 16.64
N ALA A 309 43.78 7.96 17.16
CA ALA A 309 44.17 8.12 18.57
C ALA A 309 42.98 7.91 19.51
N ARG A 310 41.78 8.28 19.08
CA ARG A 310 40.51 8.10 19.78
C ARG A 310 39.35 7.99 18.79
N PHE A 311 38.17 7.59 19.27
CA PHE A 311 36.98 7.44 18.43
C PHE A 311 36.54 8.75 17.78
N GLU A 312 36.74 9.88 18.48
CA GLU A 312 36.36 11.22 18.01
C GLU A 312 37.14 11.67 16.76
N ASP A 313 38.29 11.06 16.49
CA ASP A 313 39.09 11.36 15.30
C ASP A 313 38.52 10.69 14.04
N ILE A 314 37.57 9.75 14.20
CA ILE A 314 36.93 9.03 13.10
C ILE A 314 35.84 9.92 12.49
N GLN A 315 36.03 10.32 11.24
CA GLN A 315 35.04 11.05 10.47
C GLN A 315 34.09 10.09 9.72
N PRO A 316 32.84 10.50 9.44
CA PRO A 316 31.96 9.76 8.55
C PRO A 316 32.62 9.48 7.19
N PRO A 317 32.33 8.33 6.55
CA PRO A 317 32.78 8.08 5.18
C PRO A 317 32.10 9.05 4.21
N GLN A 318 32.65 9.18 3.00
CA GLN A 318 32.00 9.91 1.92
C GLN A 318 30.59 9.35 1.66
N ASP A 319 29.61 10.25 1.45
CA ASP A 319 28.24 9.87 1.13
C ASP A 319 28.21 9.00 -0.14
N LEU A 320 27.63 7.82 -0.02
CA LEU A 320 27.50 6.86 -1.12
C LEU A 320 26.61 7.41 -2.25
N CYS A 321 25.63 8.26 -1.93
CA CYS A 321 24.82 8.95 -2.94
C CYS A 321 25.63 9.94 -3.79
N LEU A 322 26.78 10.40 -3.29
CA LEU A 322 27.72 11.27 -4.02
C LEU A 322 28.81 10.48 -4.74
N ALA A 323 29.35 9.46 -4.07
CA ALA A 323 30.46 8.67 -4.60
C ALA A 323 30.02 7.64 -5.65
N GLY A 324 28.75 7.20 -5.62
CA GLY A 324 28.23 6.07 -6.39
C GLY A 324 28.70 4.72 -5.84
N GLU A 325 29.99 4.59 -5.57
CA GLU A 325 30.63 3.46 -4.91
C GLU A 325 31.78 3.91 -4.01
N TRP A 326 32.12 3.10 -3.00
CA TRP A 326 33.36 3.31 -2.26
C TRP A 326 34.52 2.60 -2.97
N LYS A 327 35.56 3.37 -3.31
CA LYS A 327 36.75 2.89 -4.06
C LYS A 327 37.44 1.67 -3.47
N ARG A 328 37.26 1.41 -2.17
CA ARG A 328 37.78 0.23 -1.48
C ARG A 328 36.81 -0.22 -0.38
N PRO A 329 36.56 -1.52 -0.23
CA PRO A 329 35.88 -2.05 0.95
C PRO A 329 36.66 -1.65 2.21
N HIS A 330 36.06 -0.80 3.04
CA HIS A 330 36.64 -0.35 4.31
C HIS A 330 35.60 -0.53 5.43
N PRO A 331 35.98 -1.08 6.61
CA PRO A 331 35.04 -1.31 7.71
C PRO A 331 34.23 -0.08 8.13
N LEU A 332 34.83 1.12 8.10
CA LEU A 332 34.14 2.40 8.36
C LEU A 332 32.84 2.55 7.57
N GLY A 333 32.85 2.23 6.27
CA GLY A 333 31.67 2.34 5.43
C GLY A 333 30.55 1.41 5.92
N TYR A 334 30.89 0.14 6.15
CA TYR A 334 29.95 -0.85 6.67
C TYR A 334 29.37 -0.45 8.03
N GLU A 335 30.22 0.02 8.95
CA GLU A 335 29.80 0.42 10.30
C GLU A 335 28.92 1.66 10.28
N PHE A 336 29.24 2.63 9.42
CA PHE A 336 28.41 3.81 9.24
C PHE A 336 27.03 3.45 8.67
N GLN A 337 26.95 2.56 7.68
CA GLN A 337 25.65 2.12 7.12
C GLN A 337 24.83 1.38 8.16
N SER A 338 25.45 0.42 8.86
CA SER A 338 24.79 -0.36 9.92
C SER A 338 24.24 0.54 11.02
N TRP A 339 25.01 1.53 11.45
CA TRP A 339 24.59 2.52 12.43
C TRP A 339 23.41 3.38 11.94
N ARG A 340 23.51 3.96 10.74
CA ARG A 340 22.44 4.80 10.18
C ARG A 340 21.13 4.04 10.04
N GLU A 341 21.23 2.79 9.61
CA GLU A 341 20.10 1.91 9.47
C GLU A 341 19.48 1.57 10.83
N ASP A 342 20.30 1.21 11.83
CA ASP A 342 19.83 1.00 13.22
C ASP A 342 19.10 2.23 13.76
N ARG A 343 19.67 3.43 13.57
CA ARG A 343 19.05 4.68 14.03
C ARG A 343 17.76 5.01 13.30
N HIS A 344 17.68 4.70 12.02
CA HIS A 344 16.44 4.85 11.28
C HIS A 344 15.36 3.88 11.77
N VAL A 345 15.69 2.59 11.98
CA VAL A 345 14.74 1.64 12.58
C VAL A 345 14.34 2.05 13.98
N ALA A 346 15.26 2.53 14.81
CA ALA A 346 14.97 3.04 16.15
C ALA A 346 14.03 4.25 16.13
N TRP A 347 14.19 5.13 15.14
CA TRP A 347 13.28 6.25 14.93
C TRP A 347 11.86 5.81 14.55
N LEU A 348 11.73 4.91 13.60
CA LEU A 348 10.44 4.32 13.21
C LEU A 348 9.80 3.60 14.41
N LYS A 349 10.61 2.89 15.20
CA LYS A 349 10.17 2.24 16.43
C LYS A 349 9.67 3.24 17.48
N LEU A 350 10.30 4.41 17.62
CA LEU A 350 9.82 5.47 18.51
C LEU A 350 8.39 5.90 18.15
N ILE A 351 8.11 6.08 16.85
CA ILE A 351 6.76 6.43 16.37
C ILE A 351 5.76 5.32 16.73
N TYR A 352 6.13 4.06 16.45
CA TYR A 352 5.30 2.90 16.79
C TYR A 352 5.02 2.79 18.30
N ASP A 353 6.06 2.83 19.12
CA ASP A 353 5.95 2.71 20.57
C ASP A 353 5.13 3.87 21.16
N ALA A 354 5.24 5.08 20.62
CA ALA A 354 4.41 6.21 21.01
C ALA A 354 2.91 5.96 20.69
N PHE A 355 2.59 5.40 19.53
CA PHE A 355 1.22 4.97 19.22
C PHE A 355 0.76 3.87 20.17
N LYS A 356 1.55 2.81 20.38
CA LYS A 356 1.16 1.71 21.26
C LYS A 356 0.99 2.15 22.72
N LYS A 357 1.75 3.15 23.18
CA LYS A 357 1.58 3.75 24.51
C LYS A 357 0.27 4.54 24.62
N ALA A 358 -0.10 5.30 23.59
CA ALA A 358 -1.25 6.19 23.63
C ALA A 358 -2.59 5.51 23.24
N ASP A 359 -2.55 4.57 22.30
CA ASP A 359 -3.67 3.71 21.86
C ASP A 359 -3.17 2.27 21.63
N PRO A 360 -3.08 1.43 22.67
CA PRO A 360 -2.65 0.05 22.53
C PRO A 360 -3.63 -0.82 21.74
N ALA A 361 -4.91 -0.41 21.64
CA ALA A 361 -5.97 -1.22 21.06
C ALA A 361 -5.97 -1.19 19.53
N LYS A 362 -5.47 -0.12 18.91
CA LYS A 362 -5.36 -0.05 17.45
C LYS A 362 -3.99 -0.52 16.95
N PRO A 363 -3.96 -1.25 15.83
CA PRO A 363 -2.71 -1.59 15.18
C PRO A 363 -2.14 -0.40 14.40
N VAL A 364 -0.82 -0.44 14.20
CA VAL A 364 -0.07 0.50 13.36
C VAL A 364 0.44 -0.22 12.12
N LEU A 365 0.07 0.31 10.96
CA LEU A 365 0.62 -0.10 9.67
C LEU A 365 1.82 0.79 9.30
N ALA A 366 2.88 0.18 8.76
CA ALA A 366 4.00 0.91 8.16
C ALA A 366 4.12 0.54 6.67
N ASP A 367 4.23 1.54 5.77
CA ASP A 367 4.22 1.33 4.32
C ASP A 367 5.53 1.75 3.63
N HIS A 368 6.48 0.82 3.50
CA HIS A 368 7.86 1.15 3.13
C HIS A 368 8.18 1.02 1.64
N SER A 369 8.96 1.97 1.12
CA SER A 369 9.57 1.88 -0.22
C SER A 369 11.00 1.32 -0.21
N GLY A 370 11.65 1.31 0.96
CA GLY A 370 13.07 0.96 1.13
C GLY A 370 13.41 -0.53 1.35
N VAL A 371 12.41 -1.42 1.50
CA VAL A 371 12.59 -2.77 2.09
C VAL A 371 13.64 -3.66 1.41
N LEU A 372 13.85 -3.52 0.09
CA LEU A 372 14.83 -4.33 -0.64
C LEU A 372 16.20 -3.67 -0.81
N ARG A 373 16.36 -2.41 -0.40
CA ARG A 373 17.50 -1.58 -0.83
C ARG A 373 18.18 -0.82 0.29
N SER A 374 17.43 -0.39 1.31
CA SER A 374 17.90 0.67 2.20
C SER A 374 17.72 0.39 3.70
N VAL A 375 16.89 -0.58 4.06
CA VAL A 375 16.66 -0.95 5.47
C VAL A 375 16.70 -2.48 5.60
N ASP A 376 17.28 -2.99 6.68
CA ASP A 376 17.17 -4.40 7.04
C ASP A 376 15.71 -4.73 7.32
N GLY A 377 15.10 -5.41 6.34
CA GLY A 377 13.72 -5.86 6.43
C GLY A 377 13.46 -6.73 7.66
N SER A 378 14.47 -7.43 8.20
CA SER A 378 14.30 -8.33 9.35
C SER A 378 13.82 -7.60 10.61
N ARG A 379 14.13 -6.30 10.72
CA ARG A 379 13.78 -5.46 11.88
C ARG A 379 12.58 -4.54 11.64
N LEU A 380 12.06 -4.45 10.41
CA LEU A 380 10.90 -3.59 10.13
C LEU A 380 9.63 -4.01 10.87
N PHE A 381 9.53 -5.29 11.26
CA PHE A 381 8.44 -5.72 12.12
C PHE A 381 8.54 -5.20 13.56
N ASP A 382 9.68 -4.66 14.01
CA ASP A 382 9.79 -4.01 15.33
C ASP A 382 9.08 -2.64 15.36
N THR A 383 8.72 -2.12 14.18
CA THR A 383 8.18 -0.76 13.99
C THR A 383 6.72 -0.76 13.55
N CYS A 384 6.05 -1.93 13.49
CA CYS A 384 4.66 -2.02 13.06
C CYS A 384 3.97 -3.30 13.56
N ASP A 385 2.63 -3.28 13.49
CA ASP A 385 1.78 -4.46 13.62
C ASP A 385 1.52 -5.07 12.22
N ILE A 386 1.33 -4.21 11.22
CA ILE A 386 1.10 -4.57 9.81
C ILE A 386 2.20 -3.95 8.94
N LEU A 387 2.92 -4.78 8.19
CA LEU A 387 3.93 -4.31 7.23
C LEU A 387 3.36 -4.25 5.81
N SER A 388 3.48 -3.10 5.17
CA SER A 388 3.17 -2.86 3.76
C SER A 388 4.42 -2.43 3.01
N VAL A 389 4.43 -2.64 1.69
CA VAL A 389 5.51 -2.19 0.81
C VAL A 389 4.98 -1.42 -0.39
N HIS A 390 5.55 -0.25 -0.62
CA HIS A 390 5.31 0.57 -1.79
C HIS A 390 6.50 0.44 -2.74
N MET A 391 6.38 -0.38 -3.79
CA MET A 391 7.44 -0.48 -4.80
C MET A 391 6.84 -0.52 -6.20
N ARG A 392 7.63 -0.11 -7.18
CA ARG A 392 7.32 -0.24 -8.61
C ARG A 392 7.83 -1.56 -9.18
N SER A 393 7.30 -1.92 -10.34
CA SER A 393 7.89 -2.94 -11.21
C SER A 393 9.36 -2.67 -11.51
N PRO A 394 10.20 -3.71 -11.71
CA PRO A 394 9.91 -5.14 -11.50
C PRO A 394 10.02 -5.60 -10.04
N HIS A 395 10.35 -4.69 -9.12
CA HIS A 395 10.71 -5.02 -7.74
C HIS A 395 9.52 -5.40 -6.87
N PHE A 396 8.30 -4.98 -7.23
CA PHE A 396 7.13 -5.20 -6.39
C PHE A 396 6.86 -6.67 -6.06
N MET A 397 6.92 -7.57 -7.05
CA MET A 397 6.69 -8.99 -6.79
C MET A 397 7.80 -9.63 -5.97
N LEU A 398 9.05 -9.20 -6.20
CA LEU A 398 10.16 -9.62 -5.36
C LEU A 398 9.96 -9.16 -3.91
N ALA A 399 9.55 -7.90 -3.70
CA ALA A 399 9.25 -7.36 -2.37
C ALA A 399 8.09 -8.09 -1.70
N SER A 400 7.06 -8.47 -2.47
CA SER A 400 5.91 -9.23 -1.98
C SER A 400 6.32 -10.62 -1.47
N ILE A 401 7.17 -11.34 -2.21
CA ILE A 401 7.69 -12.66 -1.80
C ILE A 401 8.65 -12.52 -0.61
N TYR A 402 9.52 -11.51 -0.64
CA TYR A 402 10.47 -11.24 0.44
C TYR A 402 9.75 -10.95 1.76
N THR A 403 8.80 -10.02 1.75
CA THR A 403 7.99 -9.68 2.94
C THR A 403 7.11 -10.84 3.42
N TYR A 404 6.62 -11.71 2.52
CA TYR A 404 5.96 -12.95 2.93
C TYR A 404 6.92 -13.89 3.69
N SER A 405 8.19 -13.95 3.28
CA SER A 405 9.21 -14.72 4.00
C SER A 405 9.50 -14.13 5.38
N MET A 406 9.64 -12.80 5.47
CA MET A 406 9.81 -12.10 6.75
C MET A 406 8.60 -12.28 7.66
N ASN A 407 7.39 -12.25 7.09
CA ASN A 407 6.16 -12.48 7.82
C ASN A 407 6.13 -13.85 8.50
N ARG A 408 6.60 -14.90 7.81
CA ARG A 408 6.69 -16.25 8.40
C ARG A 408 7.67 -16.32 9.57
N PHE A 409 8.71 -15.50 9.55
CA PHE A 409 9.65 -15.38 10.67
C PHE A 409 9.04 -14.58 11.83
N ALA A 410 8.53 -13.38 11.57
CA ALA A 410 8.03 -12.46 12.60
C ALA A 410 6.63 -12.81 13.13
N ARG A 411 5.85 -13.62 12.40
CA ARG A 411 4.45 -13.96 12.69
C ARG A 411 3.53 -12.74 12.88
N LYS A 412 3.85 -11.65 12.20
CA LYS A 412 3.06 -10.40 12.19
C LYS A 412 2.14 -10.37 10.98
N GLN A 413 1.68 -9.18 10.59
CA GLN A 413 0.63 -9.02 9.60
C GLN A 413 1.16 -8.29 8.36
N LEU A 414 0.63 -8.59 7.18
CA LEU A 414 1.01 -7.95 5.92
C LEU A 414 -0.16 -7.22 5.27
N GLY A 415 0.10 -6.01 4.80
CA GLY A 415 -0.82 -5.18 4.03
C GLY A 415 -0.25 -4.73 2.70
N GLN A 416 -1.09 -4.06 1.91
CA GLN A 416 -0.72 -3.29 0.73
C GLN A 416 -1.50 -1.97 0.76
N TYR A 417 -0.87 -0.90 1.25
CA TYR A 417 -1.56 0.37 1.50
C TYR A 417 -1.71 1.26 0.26
N GLU A 418 -0.77 1.17 -0.67
CA GLU A 418 -0.87 1.85 -1.95
C GLU A 418 -0.89 0.78 -3.04
N CYS A 419 -2.04 0.16 -3.18
CA CYS A 419 -2.26 -0.96 -4.08
C CYS A 419 -2.59 -0.47 -5.49
N PHE A 420 -1.62 -0.64 -6.39
CA PHE A 420 -1.77 -0.42 -7.82
C PHE A 420 -2.49 -1.56 -8.53
N TRP A 421 -2.86 -1.34 -9.78
CA TRP A 421 -3.76 -2.19 -10.55
C TRP A 421 -3.16 -3.49 -11.12
N GLY A 422 -2.07 -3.98 -10.54
CA GLY A 422 -1.34 -5.13 -11.08
C GLY A 422 -0.61 -4.89 -12.40
N CYS A 423 -0.81 -3.75 -13.05
CA CYS A 423 -0.17 -3.36 -14.31
C CYS A 423 1.35 -3.32 -14.24
N GLN A 424 1.90 -3.23 -13.03
CA GLN A 424 3.33 -3.18 -12.80
C GLN A 424 4.00 -4.38 -13.47
N GLU A 425 3.37 -5.55 -13.47
CA GLU A 425 3.93 -6.74 -14.11
C GLU A 425 3.80 -6.77 -15.64
N ASP A 426 2.87 -6.01 -16.20
CA ASP A 426 2.47 -6.09 -17.62
C ASP A 426 2.87 -4.84 -18.41
N LEU A 427 3.85 -4.05 -17.93
CA LEU A 427 4.52 -3.04 -18.76
C LEU A 427 5.21 -3.75 -19.95
N PRO A 428 5.00 -3.36 -21.23
CA PRO A 428 4.43 -2.11 -21.74
C PRO A 428 2.93 -2.12 -22.12
N ARG A 429 2.17 -3.17 -21.80
CA ARG A 429 0.79 -3.40 -22.24
C ARG A 429 -0.26 -2.58 -21.46
N ILE A 430 0.12 -1.43 -20.93
CA ILE A 430 -0.72 -0.61 -20.03
C ILE A 430 -1.97 -0.05 -20.72
N ALA A 431 -1.89 0.16 -22.02
CA ALA A 431 -3.00 0.59 -22.87
C ALA A 431 -3.93 -0.56 -23.30
N GLU A 432 -3.53 -1.82 -23.11
CA GLU A 432 -4.35 -2.98 -23.50
C GLU A 432 -5.33 -3.36 -22.40
N GLU A 433 -6.55 -2.81 -22.44
CA GLU A 433 -7.59 -3.02 -21.42
C GLU A 433 -7.85 -4.51 -21.09
N LYS A 434 -7.82 -5.41 -22.09
CA LYS A 434 -7.94 -6.86 -21.86
C LYS A 434 -6.78 -7.44 -21.06
N ALA A 435 -5.55 -7.01 -21.35
CA ALA A 435 -4.36 -7.41 -20.61
C ALA A 435 -4.43 -6.89 -19.17
N GLN A 436 -4.78 -5.62 -19.00
CA GLN A 436 -4.92 -4.99 -17.68
C GLN A 436 -6.00 -5.65 -16.82
N ARG A 437 -7.11 -6.09 -17.43
CA ARG A 437 -8.15 -6.84 -16.72
C ARG A 437 -7.63 -8.18 -16.18
N CYS A 438 -6.86 -8.91 -16.98
CA CYS A 438 -6.23 -10.15 -16.55
C CYS A 438 -5.15 -9.91 -15.48
N ALA A 439 -4.36 -8.86 -15.65
CA ALA A 439 -3.34 -8.41 -14.70
C ALA A 439 -3.94 -8.12 -13.33
N MET A 440 -5.01 -7.34 -13.28
CA MET A 440 -5.76 -7.00 -12.07
C MET A 440 -6.20 -8.24 -11.29
N MET A 441 -6.83 -9.20 -11.99
CA MET A 441 -7.27 -10.46 -11.37
C MET A 441 -6.10 -11.24 -10.79
N LYS A 442 -5.07 -11.48 -11.63
CA LYS A 442 -3.86 -12.21 -11.24
C LYS A 442 -3.17 -11.56 -10.04
N TYR A 443 -3.11 -10.24 -10.03
CA TYR A 443 -2.47 -9.46 -8.98
C TYR A 443 -3.23 -9.52 -7.66
N LEU A 444 -4.55 -9.31 -7.66
CA LEU A 444 -5.38 -9.47 -6.47
C LEU A 444 -5.23 -10.87 -5.84
N TYR A 445 -5.22 -11.92 -6.68
CA TYR A 445 -4.98 -13.29 -6.21
C TYR A 445 -3.58 -13.45 -5.59
N ARG A 446 -2.55 -12.88 -6.22
CA ARG A 446 -1.17 -12.93 -5.71
C ARG A 446 -1.02 -12.20 -4.38
N LEU A 447 -1.58 -11.01 -4.24
CA LEU A 447 -1.59 -10.30 -2.96
C LEU A 447 -2.22 -11.18 -1.88
N THR A 448 -3.37 -11.77 -2.19
CA THR A 448 -4.10 -12.65 -1.26
C THR A 448 -3.29 -13.89 -0.87
N ILE A 449 -2.78 -14.66 -1.84
CA ILE A 449 -2.04 -15.92 -1.56
C ILE A 449 -0.72 -15.66 -0.81
N TRP A 450 -0.10 -14.50 -1.02
CA TRP A 450 1.10 -14.05 -0.30
C TRP A 450 0.78 -13.29 0.98
N GLY A 451 -0.42 -13.48 1.53
CA GLY A 451 -0.78 -13.09 2.89
C GLY A 451 -1.15 -11.61 3.07
N ARG A 452 -1.40 -10.86 1.99
CA ARG A 452 -1.88 -9.47 2.06
C ARG A 452 -3.38 -9.44 2.39
N HIS A 453 -3.67 -9.38 3.67
CA HIS A 453 -5.04 -9.37 4.16
C HIS A 453 -5.63 -7.96 4.26
N LEU A 454 -4.83 -6.90 4.18
CA LEU A 454 -5.30 -5.53 4.10
C LEU A 454 -4.82 -4.92 2.79
N GLN A 455 -5.73 -4.41 1.97
CA GLN A 455 -5.43 -3.86 0.65
C GLN A 455 -6.17 -2.54 0.47
N ILE A 456 -5.45 -1.43 0.39
CA ILE A 456 -6.01 -0.10 0.12
C ILE A 456 -5.61 0.27 -1.31
N TRP A 457 -6.61 0.38 -2.19
CA TRP A 457 -6.39 0.58 -3.61
C TRP A 457 -6.26 2.06 -3.96
N TRP A 458 -5.22 2.37 -4.73
CA TRP A 458 -4.74 3.73 -5.00
C TRP A 458 -4.52 3.90 -6.50
N TYR A 459 -4.99 4.96 -7.18
CA TYR A 459 -5.80 6.13 -6.85
C TYR A 459 -7.00 6.12 -7.79
N ALA A 460 -8.17 6.66 -7.42
CA ALA A 460 -9.31 6.63 -8.34
C ALA A 460 -9.10 7.30 -9.70
N TYR A 461 -8.42 8.45 -9.76
CA TYR A 461 -8.20 9.18 -10.99
C TYR A 461 -7.07 10.20 -10.81
N THR A 462 -6.27 10.39 -11.85
CA THR A 462 -5.27 11.46 -11.95
C THR A 462 -4.91 11.73 -13.40
N SER A 463 -4.59 12.98 -13.71
CA SER A 463 -4.02 13.41 -14.98
C SER A 463 -2.49 13.50 -14.95
N ALA A 464 -1.84 13.18 -13.83
CA ALA A 464 -0.39 13.28 -13.73
C ALA A 464 0.30 12.15 -14.53
N ASP A 465 1.13 12.52 -15.51
CA ASP A 465 1.78 11.59 -16.44
C ASP A 465 2.56 10.46 -15.73
N TYR A 466 3.29 10.79 -14.67
CA TYR A 466 4.05 9.77 -13.93
C TYR A 466 3.14 8.75 -13.24
N LEU A 467 1.92 9.12 -12.88
CA LEU A 467 0.93 8.23 -12.27
C LEU A 467 0.24 7.35 -13.31
N LEU A 468 0.19 7.78 -14.57
CA LEU A 468 -0.28 6.91 -15.66
C LEU A 468 0.56 5.64 -15.76
N SER A 469 1.86 5.69 -15.43
CA SER A 469 2.74 4.51 -15.40
C SER A 469 2.37 3.45 -14.34
N TYR A 470 1.56 3.83 -13.35
CA TYR A 470 1.03 2.93 -12.33
C TYR A 470 -0.36 2.37 -12.66
N ASN A 471 -0.96 2.80 -13.78
CA ASN A 471 -2.29 2.41 -14.24
C ASN A 471 -3.39 2.57 -13.18
N GLY A 472 -3.25 3.47 -12.21
CA GLY A 472 -4.12 3.50 -11.02
C GLY A 472 -5.56 3.96 -11.27
N ASN A 473 -5.87 4.60 -12.40
CA ASN A 473 -7.14 5.31 -12.58
C ASN A 473 -8.33 4.41 -12.86
N TRP A 474 -9.36 4.40 -11.97
CA TRP A 474 -10.66 3.71 -12.16
C TRP A 474 -11.33 4.14 -13.44
N PHE A 475 -11.13 5.41 -13.79
CA PHE A 475 -11.69 6.08 -14.95
C PHE A 475 -10.68 6.19 -16.07
N ASN A 476 -11.16 6.22 -17.30
CA ASN A 476 -10.27 6.30 -18.44
C ASN A 476 -9.71 7.72 -18.57
N PRO A 477 -8.37 7.91 -18.55
CA PRO A 477 -7.78 9.24 -18.67
C PRO A 477 -8.20 10.01 -19.92
N VAL A 478 -8.55 9.31 -21.01
CA VAL A 478 -9.00 9.93 -22.27
C VAL A 478 -10.40 10.53 -22.14
N TYR A 479 -11.25 9.94 -21.30
CA TYR A 479 -12.66 10.33 -21.14
C TYR A 479 -12.95 10.98 -19.78
N ASP A 480 -11.92 11.24 -18.97
CA ASP A 480 -12.04 11.79 -17.63
C ASP A 480 -12.98 10.94 -16.74
N LEU A 481 -13.61 11.53 -15.73
CA LEU A 481 -14.53 10.90 -14.78
C LEU A 481 -15.86 10.41 -15.37
N THR A 482 -16.03 10.41 -16.70
CA THR A 482 -17.31 10.08 -17.34
C THR A 482 -17.59 8.58 -17.43
N THR A 483 -16.55 7.75 -17.43
CA THR A 483 -16.69 6.29 -17.54
C THR A 483 -15.57 5.54 -16.84
N LEU A 484 -15.94 4.44 -16.19
CA LEU A 484 -14.97 3.48 -15.65
C LEU A 484 -14.23 2.79 -16.80
N ARG A 485 -12.98 2.43 -16.56
CA ARG A 485 -12.22 1.61 -17.50
C ARG A 485 -12.80 0.22 -17.58
N TYR A 486 -12.75 -0.35 -18.78
CA TYR A 486 -13.12 -1.74 -19.03
C TYR A 486 -12.44 -2.71 -18.06
N CYS A 487 -11.14 -2.51 -17.79
CA CYS A 487 -10.40 -3.39 -16.88
C CYS A 487 -10.78 -3.24 -15.40
N ALA A 488 -11.38 -2.12 -14.97
CA ALA A 488 -11.73 -1.88 -13.56
C ALA A 488 -12.76 -2.89 -13.04
N ALA A 489 -13.64 -3.39 -13.91
CA ALA A 489 -14.64 -4.41 -13.58
C ALA A 489 -14.04 -5.76 -13.13
N ALA A 490 -12.76 -6.02 -13.37
CA ALA A 490 -12.09 -7.20 -12.82
C ALA A 490 -12.07 -7.20 -11.29
N LEU A 491 -11.90 -6.03 -10.65
CA LEU A 491 -11.73 -5.96 -9.21
C LEU A 491 -12.92 -6.54 -8.41
N PRO A 492 -14.18 -6.12 -8.63
CA PRO A 492 -15.31 -6.69 -7.89
C PRO A 492 -15.48 -8.20 -8.16
N VAL A 493 -15.21 -8.66 -9.39
CA VAL A 493 -15.26 -10.10 -9.73
C VAL A 493 -14.17 -10.88 -8.99
N GLY A 494 -12.93 -10.38 -8.97
CA GLY A 494 -11.82 -11.00 -8.27
C GLY A 494 -12.01 -11.00 -6.77
N LYS A 495 -12.48 -9.89 -6.21
CA LYS A 495 -12.81 -9.77 -4.78
C LYS A 495 -13.85 -10.81 -4.38
N ALA A 496 -14.93 -10.97 -5.15
CA ALA A 496 -15.94 -11.97 -4.86
C ALA A 496 -15.37 -13.40 -4.85
N LYS A 497 -14.48 -13.74 -5.79
CA LYS A 497 -13.83 -15.05 -5.82
C LYS A 497 -12.90 -15.27 -4.62
N VAL A 498 -12.10 -14.27 -4.28
CA VAL A 498 -11.22 -14.30 -3.09
C VAL A 498 -12.02 -14.46 -1.81
N LYS A 499 -13.14 -13.74 -1.67
CA LYS A 499 -14.02 -13.83 -0.50
C LYS A 499 -14.68 -15.20 -0.34
N ARG A 500 -15.11 -15.83 -1.44
CA ARG A 500 -15.59 -17.23 -1.39
C ARG A 500 -14.51 -18.19 -0.92
N LEU A 501 -13.28 -18.01 -1.39
CA LEU A 501 -12.16 -18.84 -0.98
C LEU A 501 -11.83 -18.65 0.53
N GLU A 502 -11.84 -17.40 0.99
CA GLU A 502 -11.73 -17.07 2.40
C GLU A 502 -12.80 -17.78 3.25
N ASP A 503 -14.07 -17.72 2.86
CA ASP A 503 -15.14 -18.36 3.63
C ASP A 503 -15.04 -19.89 3.62
N VAL A 504 -14.56 -20.49 2.52
CA VAL A 504 -14.23 -21.92 2.52
C VAL A 504 -13.15 -22.21 3.56
N PHE A 505 -12.08 -21.43 3.63
CA PHE A 505 -11.00 -21.69 4.60
C PHE A 505 -11.38 -21.40 6.05
N LEU A 506 -12.15 -20.34 6.31
CA LEU A 506 -12.50 -19.94 7.67
C LEU A 506 -13.68 -20.73 8.26
N ASN A 507 -14.57 -21.28 7.43
CA ASN A 507 -15.78 -21.98 7.91
C ASN A 507 -15.79 -23.50 7.63
N SER A 508 -14.71 -24.07 7.08
CA SER A 508 -14.61 -25.53 6.81
C SER A 508 -14.16 -26.37 8.03
N SER A 509 -14.41 -25.87 9.25
CA SER A 509 -14.03 -26.54 10.51
C SER A 509 -15.06 -27.58 10.93
#